data_AF-A0A9D3PMA7-F1
#
_entry.id   AF-A0A9D3PMA7-F1
#
_cell.length_a   1.000
_cell.length_b   1.000
_cell.length_c   1.000
_cell.angle_alpha   90.00
_cell.angle_beta   90.00
_cell.angle_gamma   90.00
#
_symmetry.space_group_name_H-M   'P 1'
#
loop_
_entity.id
_entity.type
_entity.pdbx_description
1 polymer ?
#
loop_
_entity_poly.entity_id
_entity_poly.type
_entity_poly.pdbx_seq_one_letter_code
_entity_poly.pdbx_strand_id
1 'polypeptide(L)'
;MHFPLTGSSNVPVFPLPEDAGTYFPSVKRNPGRYLQPCSDSVKAWLRSLKNAGKVLLLITSSHSDYCRLVCEHILGKDFEELFDVIITNALKPGFFSLVPQQRPFRTLVNDVEDSEGLPSLDKPGWYSQGNWPHLHELLKSMTGKAEPKVVYFGDSMRSDMFPASSYGKWETVMIVEELEGEGVLASDAAKSQDTQAEPLEKKGKFEDQGMKTPSAVSKQWGSYFTDVYRSGGGEEETPKITWCCHSIHTYSTVAIPSMESIADLPLDYKFPRFSPDKPCTTGYYPRPPESLLRMCESLQ
;
A
#
# COMPACT_ATOMS: atom_id res chain seq x y z
N MET A 1 -39.94 -30.06 -6.04
CA MET A 1 -39.05 -30.39 -4.90
C MET A 1 -38.54 -29.07 -4.33
N HIS A 2 -39.11 -28.63 -3.22
CA HIS A 2 -38.61 -27.49 -2.44
C HIS A 2 -37.46 -27.98 -1.57
N PHE A 3 -36.30 -27.34 -1.68
CA PHE A 3 -35.27 -27.40 -0.64
C PHE A 3 -35.41 -26.16 0.24
N PRO A 4 -35.67 -26.30 1.55
CA PRO A 4 -35.70 -25.17 2.47
C PRO A 4 -34.26 -24.72 2.76
N LEU A 5 -33.95 -23.45 2.49
CA LEU A 5 -32.75 -22.79 3.00
C LEU A 5 -33.07 -22.20 4.37
N THR A 6 -33.11 -23.06 5.38
CA THR A 6 -33.02 -22.66 6.79
C THR A 6 -31.67 -23.13 7.30
N GLY A 7 -30.74 -22.19 7.45
CA GLY A 7 -29.40 -22.43 7.96
C GLY A 7 -28.77 -21.10 8.32
N SER A 8 -29.23 -20.50 9.42
CA SER A 8 -28.51 -19.45 10.12
C SER A 8 -27.24 -20.06 10.72
N SER A 9 -26.18 -20.14 9.92
CA SER A 9 -24.84 -20.38 10.43
C SER A 9 -24.34 -19.07 11.04
N ASN A 10 -24.64 -18.86 12.32
CA ASN A 10 -23.78 -18.06 13.18
C ASN A 10 -22.43 -18.77 13.24
N VAL A 11 -21.54 -18.46 12.29
CA VAL A 11 -20.13 -18.77 12.45
C VAL A 11 -19.62 -17.76 13.47
N PRO A 12 -19.19 -18.18 14.66
CA PRO A 12 -18.54 -17.25 15.57
C PRO A 12 -17.31 -16.71 14.84
N VAL A 13 -17.23 -15.39 14.68
CA VAL A 13 -15.99 -14.73 14.28
C VAL A 13 -15.07 -14.84 15.49
N PHE A 14 -14.35 -15.96 15.57
CA PHE A 14 -13.24 -16.06 16.48
C PHE A 14 -12.18 -15.04 16.04
N PRO A 15 -11.62 -14.22 16.95
CA PRO A 15 -10.32 -13.63 16.65
C PRO A 15 -9.42 -14.79 16.22
N LEU A 16 -8.67 -14.63 15.12
CA LEU A 16 -7.62 -15.58 14.75
C LEU A 16 -6.89 -15.96 16.04
N PRO A 17 -6.70 -17.26 16.34
CA PRO A 17 -5.96 -17.64 17.54
C PRO A 17 -4.66 -16.85 17.49
N GLU A 18 -4.42 -16.03 18.52
CA GLU A 18 -3.13 -15.41 18.74
C GLU A 18 -2.11 -16.54 18.57
N ASP A 19 -1.32 -16.47 17.51
CA ASP A 19 -0.32 -17.47 17.11
C ASP A 19 -0.74 -18.71 16.30
N ALA A 20 -1.80 -18.64 15.48
CA ALA A 20 -1.98 -19.63 14.42
C ALA A 20 -0.96 -19.44 13.28
N GLY A 21 -0.12 -20.45 13.03
CA GLY A 21 0.88 -20.47 11.96
C GLY A 21 2.25 -19.94 12.37
N THR A 22 3.17 -19.78 11.41
CA THR A 22 4.57 -19.38 11.71
C THR A 22 4.87 -17.92 11.38
N TYR A 23 4.11 -17.30 10.48
CA TYR A 23 4.38 -15.95 9.98
C TYR A 23 4.17 -14.87 11.06
N PHE A 24 2.93 -14.69 11.53
CA PHE A 24 2.61 -13.64 12.52
C PHE A 24 3.41 -13.80 13.82
N PRO A 25 3.56 -15.01 14.41
CA PRO A 25 4.38 -15.17 15.61
C PRO A 25 5.84 -14.79 15.40
N SER A 26 6.41 -15.05 14.21
CA SER A 26 7.79 -14.71 13.91
C SER A 26 7.98 -13.20 13.81
N VAL A 27 7.05 -12.49 13.16
CA VAL A 27 7.06 -11.02 13.09
C VAL A 27 6.86 -10.42 14.48
N LYS A 28 5.89 -10.91 15.27
CA LYS A 28 5.64 -10.43 16.63
C LYS A 28 6.86 -10.63 17.55
N ARG A 29 7.56 -11.76 17.42
CA ARG A 29 8.75 -12.09 18.23
C ARG A 29 9.98 -11.25 17.88
N ASN A 30 10.18 -10.93 16.61
CA ASN A 30 11.33 -10.17 16.15
C ASN A 30 10.96 -9.25 14.97
N PRO A 31 10.25 -8.14 15.23
CA PRO A 31 9.75 -7.26 14.17
C PRO A 31 10.88 -6.66 13.34
N GLY A 32 12.00 -6.29 13.95
CA GLY A 32 13.14 -5.67 13.25
C GLY A 32 13.83 -6.57 12.22
N ARG A 33 13.54 -7.88 12.21
CA ARG A 33 13.99 -8.79 11.16
C ARG A 33 13.18 -8.66 9.87
N TYR A 34 11.92 -8.23 9.97
CA TYR A 34 10.94 -8.25 8.87
C TYR A 34 10.42 -6.86 8.48
N LEU A 35 10.47 -5.91 9.41
CA LEU A 35 9.93 -4.57 9.25
C LEU A 35 11.09 -3.57 9.21
N GLN A 36 11.20 -2.83 8.11
CA GLN A 36 12.12 -1.72 8.01
C GLN A 36 11.48 -0.47 8.64
N PRO A 37 12.16 0.21 9.58
CA PRO A 37 11.65 1.47 10.11
C PRO A 37 11.47 2.52 9.01
N CYS A 38 10.40 3.32 9.10
CA CYS A 38 10.24 4.44 8.19
C CYS A 38 11.33 5.48 8.43
N SER A 39 11.81 6.08 7.35
CA SER A 39 12.73 7.22 7.40
C SER A 39 12.12 8.40 8.17
N ASP A 40 12.97 9.23 8.75
CA ASP A 40 12.54 10.44 9.44
C ASP A 40 11.92 11.47 8.47
N SER A 41 12.32 11.45 7.19
CA SER A 41 11.70 12.27 6.14
C SER A 41 10.24 11.89 5.92
N VAL A 42 9.89 10.60 5.85
CA VAL A 42 8.49 10.16 5.74
C VAL A 42 7.67 10.58 6.95
N LYS A 43 8.21 10.42 8.18
CA LYS A 43 7.52 10.86 9.40
C LYS A 43 7.32 12.39 9.41
N ALA A 44 8.34 13.15 9.01
CA ALA A 44 8.25 14.60 8.90
C ALA A 44 7.22 15.03 7.84
N TRP A 45 7.18 14.32 6.70
CA TRP A 45 6.23 14.57 5.63
C TRP A 45 4.78 14.35 6.08
N LEU A 46 4.48 13.24 6.78
CA LEU A 46 3.16 12.99 7.38
C LEU A 46 2.76 14.11 8.36
N ARG A 47 3.67 14.54 9.24
CA ARG A 47 3.43 15.67 10.15
C ARG A 47 3.18 16.97 9.38
N SER A 48 3.92 17.22 8.30
CA SER A 48 3.75 18.42 7.47
C SER A 48 2.39 18.46 6.78
N LEU A 49 1.88 17.32 6.30
CA LEU A 49 0.54 17.20 5.73
C LEU A 49 -0.53 17.55 6.78
N LYS A 50 -0.41 16.99 7.99
CA LYS A 50 -1.34 17.28 9.09
C LYS A 50 -1.31 18.76 9.48
N ASN A 51 -0.12 19.34 9.61
CA ASN A 51 0.06 20.77 9.89
C ASN A 51 -0.50 21.68 8.78
N ALA A 52 -0.51 21.21 7.53
CA ALA A 52 -1.13 21.89 6.40
C ALA A 52 -2.66 21.71 6.34
N GLY A 53 -3.27 21.11 7.37
CA GLY A 53 -4.71 20.90 7.47
C GLY A 53 -5.25 19.78 6.57
N LYS A 54 -4.39 18.83 6.15
CA LYS A 54 -4.84 17.62 5.44
C LYS A 54 -5.35 16.60 6.46
N VAL A 55 -6.46 15.94 6.12
CA VAL A 55 -6.97 14.80 6.89
C VAL A 55 -6.20 13.56 6.47
N LEU A 56 -5.56 12.89 7.43
CA LEU A 56 -4.75 11.69 7.19
C LEU A 56 -5.49 10.43 7.63
N LEU A 57 -5.43 9.42 6.76
CA LEU A 57 -6.16 8.16 6.92
C LEU A 57 -5.17 6.99 6.85
N LEU A 58 -5.36 6.00 7.72
CA LEU A 58 -4.69 4.70 7.63
C LEU A 58 -5.75 3.61 7.45
N ILE A 59 -5.72 2.88 6.33
CA ILE A 59 -6.72 1.84 6.01
C ILE A 59 -6.02 0.51 5.75
N THR A 60 -6.15 -0.43 6.68
CA THR A 60 -5.50 -1.75 6.63
C THR A 60 -6.50 -2.90 6.79
N SER A 61 -6.26 -3.99 6.07
CA SER A 61 -7.01 -5.24 6.23
C SER A 61 -6.54 -6.05 7.45
N SER A 62 -5.49 -5.62 8.14
CA SER A 62 -4.98 -6.26 9.36
C SER A 62 -5.84 -5.94 10.58
N HIS A 63 -5.84 -6.84 11.56
CA HIS A 63 -6.43 -6.57 12.89
C HIS A 63 -5.66 -5.46 13.63
N SER A 64 -6.31 -4.86 14.64
CA SER A 64 -5.80 -3.68 15.31
C SER A 64 -4.54 -3.94 16.14
N ASP A 65 -4.42 -5.12 16.76
CA ASP A 65 -3.23 -5.56 17.48
C ASP A 65 -1.98 -5.60 16.58
N TYR A 66 -2.12 -6.18 15.39
CA TYR A 66 -1.03 -6.29 14.42
C TYR A 66 -0.72 -4.93 13.77
N CYS A 67 -1.75 -4.14 13.46
CA CYS A 67 -1.58 -2.77 12.98
C CYS A 67 -0.77 -1.94 13.96
N ARG A 68 -1.12 -1.98 15.26
CA ARG A 68 -0.42 -1.32 16.34
C ARG A 68 1.04 -1.77 16.41
N LEU A 69 1.29 -3.08 16.45
CA LEU A 69 2.65 -3.61 16.51
C LEU A 69 3.53 -3.14 15.34
N VAL A 70 3.00 -3.19 14.12
CA VAL A 70 3.73 -2.75 12.93
C VAL A 70 3.99 -1.25 13.01
N CYS A 71 2.95 -0.44 13.21
CA CYS A 71 3.06 1.02 13.19
C CYS A 71 3.92 1.55 14.33
N GLU A 72 3.82 1.01 15.54
CA GLU A 72 4.69 1.38 16.65
C GLU A 72 6.16 1.10 16.33
N HIS A 73 6.44 0.00 15.61
CA HIS A 73 7.79 -0.35 15.19
C HIS A 73 8.33 0.58 14.10
N ILE A 74 7.53 0.89 13.08
CA ILE A 74 8.02 1.62 11.89
C ILE A 74 7.88 3.14 11.98
N LEU A 75 6.83 3.64 12.63
CA LEU A 75 6.53 5.07 12.75
C LEU A 75 6.86 5.62 14.15
N GLY A 76 6.74 4.79 15.19
CA GLY A 76 6.95 5.16 16.59
C GLY A 76 5.69 5.01 17.44
N LYS A 77 5.83 5.09 18.77
CA LYS A 77 4.73 4.87 19.73
C LYS A 77 3.60 5.90 19.61
N ASP A 78 3.92 7.07 19.09
CA ASP A 78 3.01 8.21 18.84
C ASP A 78 2.35 8.13 17.44
N PHE A 79 2.45 7.01 16.71
CA PHE A 79 1.94 6.94 15.33
C PHE A 79 0.45 7.29 15.20
N GLU A 80 -0.36 7.02 16.21
CA GLU A 80 -1.79 7.36 16.20
C GLU A 80 -2.01 8.87 16.03
N GLU A 81 -1.08 9.69 16.52
CA GLU A 81 -1.14 11.15 16.37
C GLU A 81 -0.88 11.59 14.92
N LEU A 82 -0.32 10.74 14.06
CA LEU A 82 -0.09 11.03 12.65
C LEU A 82 -1.36 10.92 11.82
N PHE A 83 -2.37 10.17 12.26
CA PHE A 83 -3.58 9.89 11.49
C PHE A 83 -4.82 10.43 12.21
N ASP A 84 -5.79 10.95 11.46
CA ASP A 84 -7.06 11.39 12.03
C ASP A 84 -8.08 10.24 12.06
N VAL A 85 -7.98 9.31 11.11
CA VAL A 85 -8.83 8.11 11.09
C VAL A 85 -7.96 6.88 10.81
N ILE A 86 -8.09 5.87 11.67
CA ILE A 86 -7.44 4.57 11.51
C ILE A 86 -8.54 3.53 11.32
N ILE A 87 -8.49 2.77 10.23
CA ILE A 87 -9.46 1.73 9.89
C ILE A 87 -8.71 0.41 9.77
N THR A 88 -8.95 -0.48 10.72
CA THR A 88 -8.41 -1.84 10.75
C THR A 88 -9.45 -2.85 10.28
N ASN A 89 -9.03 -4.07 9.97
CA ASN A 89 -9.88 -5.13 9.43
C ASN A 89 -10.76 -4.63 8.26
N ALA A 90 -10.21 -3.76 7.40
CA ALA A 90 -10.93 -3.14 6.31
C ALA A 90 -11.34 -4.15 5.21
N LEU A 91 -10.90 -5.42 5.27
CA LEU A 91 -11.15 -6.51 4.30
C LEU A 91 -11.33 -5.98 2.86
N LYS A 92 -10.32 -5.27 2.38
CA LYS A 92 -10.26 -4.77 1.01
C LYS A 92 -10.30 -5.97 0.03
N PRO A 93 -10.95 -5.87 -1.14
CA PRO A 93 -11.57 -4.67 -1.73
C PRO A 93 -12.98 -4.37 -1.20
N GLY A 94 -13.53 -5.19 -0.30
CA GLY A 94 -14.91 -5.06 0.19
C GLY A 94 -15.22 -3.72 0.86
N PHE A 95 -14.22 -3.04 1.44
CA PHE A 95 -14.36 -1.65 1.93
C PHE A 95 -14.88 -0.70 0.84
N PHE A 96 -14.42 -0.88 -0.39
CA PHE A 96 -14.73 -0.01 -1.52
C PHE A 96 -15.98 -0.46 -2.29
N SER A 97 -16.26 -1.76 -2.32
CA SER A 97 -17.34 -2.30 -3.16
C SER A 97 -18.66 -2.56 -2.42
N LEU A 98 -18.63 -2.72 -1.10
CA LEU A 98 -19.81 -3.06 -0.30
C LEU A 98 -20.48 -1.82 0.29
N VAL A 99 -21.79 -1.92 0.48
CA VAL A 99 -22.63 -0.83 1.02
C VAL A 99 -22.78 -0.94 2.55
N PRO A 100 -23.15 0.16 3.24
CA PRO A 100 -23.27 0.20 4.70
C PRO A 100 -24.01 -0.96 5.36
N GLN A 101 -25.12 -1.43 4.77
CA GLN A 101 -25.93 -2.49 5.35
C GLN A 101 -25.23 -3.86 5.32
N GLN A 102 -24.30 -4.04 4.38
CA GLN A 102 -23.48 -5.25 4.30
C GLN A 102 -22.25 -5.17 5.19
N ARG A 103 -21.80 -3.94 5.49
CA ARG A 103 -20.54 -3.72 6.16
C ARG A 103 -20.52 -2.42 6.99
N PRO A 104 -21.10 -2.45 8.19
CA PRO A 104 -21.05 -1.30 9.08
C PRO A 104 -19.65 -1.11 9.64
N PHE A 105 -19.36 0.11 10.08
CA PHE A 105 -18.18 0.37 10.91
C PHE A 105 -18.41 -0.20 12.31
N ARG A 106 -17.33 -0.57 13.00
CA ARG A 106 -17.36 -0.99 14.41
C ARG A 106 -16.35 -0.18 15.21
N THR A 107 -16.64 0.06 16.48
CA THR A 107 -15.67 0.56 17.45
C THR A 107 -14.83 -0.59 17.99
N LEU A 108 -13.68 -0.25 18.59
CA LEU A 108 -12.79 -1.19 19.25
C LEU A 108 -12.64 -0.80 20.72
N VAL A 109 -12.70 -1.78 21.62
CA VAL A 109 -12.35 -1.64 23.04
C VAL A 109 -11.32 -2.71 23.36
N ASN A 110 -10.10 -2.29 23.72
CA ASN A 110 -8.97 -3.21 23.95
C ASN A 110 -8.75 -4.19 22.78
N ASP A 111 -8.71 -3.68 21.55
CA ASP A 111 -8.56 -4.47 20.31
C ASP A 111 -9.67 -5.49 20.00
N VAL A 112 -10.78 -5.44 20.75
CA VAL A 112 -11.97 -6.26 20.50
C VAL A 112 -13.04 -5.42 19.81
N GLU A 113 -13.54 -5.93 18.67
CA GLU A 113 -14.63 -5.29 17.91
C GLU A 113 -15.94 -5.32 18.70
N ASP A 114 -16.64 -4.19 18.75
CA ASP A 114 -18.00 -4.17 19.25
C ASP A 114 -18.89 -5.05 18.34
N SER A 115 -19.84 -5.74 18.97
CA SER A 115 -20.84 -6.56 18.31
C SER A 115 -21.79 -5.73 17.44
N GLU A 116 -22.09 -4.49 17.85
CA GLU A 116 -23.00 -3.60 17.14
C GLU A 116 -22.28 -2.76 16.08
N GLY A 117 -22.92 -2.64 14.92
CA GLY A 117 -22.44 -1.80 13.82
C GLY A 117 -22.87 -0.35 14.00
N LEU A 118 -21.98 0.58 13.70
CA LEU A 118 -22.27 2.01 13.69
C LEU A 118 -23.15 2.40 12.49
N PRO A 119 -24.22 3.17 12.72
CA PRO A 119 -25.08 3.66 11.65
C PRO A 119 -24.42 4.79 10.83
N SER A 120 -23.50 5.55 11.43
CA SER A 120 -22.74 6.64 10.79
C SER A 120 -21.39 6.84 11.48
N LEU A 121 -20.52 7.63 10.87
CA LEU A 121 -19.27 8.11 11.45
C LEU A 121 -19.32 9.62 11.64
N ASP A 122 -19.31 10.07 12.90
CA ASP A 122 -19.52 11.49 13.23
C ASP A 122 -18.23 12.19 13.69
N LYS A 123 -17.16 11.44 13.96
CA LYS A 123 -15.90 11.97 14.48
C LYS A 123 -14.67 11.17 13.98
N PRO A 124 -13.47 11.78 13.99
CA PRO A 124 -12.22 11.04 13.80
C PRO A 124 -12.01 9.99 14.90
N GLY A 125 -11.19 8.98 14.61
CA GLY A 125 -10.86 7.92 15.56
C GLY A 125 -10.43 6.61 14.91
N TRP A 126 -10.32 5.58 15.75
CA TRP A 126 -9.99 4.22 15.34
C TRP A 126 -11.25 3.38 15.20
N TYR A 127 -11.45 2.82 14.01
CA TYR A 127 -12.58 1.96 13.67
C TYR A 127 -12.12 0.63 13.08
N SER A 128 -13.03 -0.35 13.09
CA SER A 128 -12.85 -1.61 12.40
C SER A 128 -13.89 -1.80 11.29
N GLN A 129 -13.52 -2.55 10.25
CA GLN A 129 -14.35 -2.84 9.08
C GLN A 129 -14.80 -1.59 8.32
N GLY A 130 -16.11 -1.42 8.11
CA GLY A 130 -16.67 -0.26 7.44
C GLY A 130 -16.64 -0.27 5.91
N ASN A 131 -16.96 0.89 5.35
CA ASN A 131 -17.21 1.09 3.93
C ASN A 131 -16.85 2.53 3.50
N TRP A 132 -16.49 2.70 2.23
CA TRP A 132 -16.09 4.01 1.71
C TRP A 132 -17.20 5.07 1.74
N PRO A 133 -18.51 4.77 1.55
CA PRO A 133 -19.55 5.80 1.60
C PRO A 133 -19.66 6.48 2.97
N HIS A 134 -19.66 5.71 4.07
CA HIS A 134 -19.66 6.28 5.41
C HIS A 134 -18.38 7.07 5.71
N LEU A 135 -17.21 6.59 5.26
CA LEU A 135 -15.98 7.36 5.37
C LEU A 135 -16.07 8.68 4.58
N HIS A 136 -16.67 8.66 3.41
CA HIS A 136 -16.83 9.86 2.59
C HIS A 136 -17.69 10.93 3.28
N GLU A 137 -18.78 10.54 3.95
CA GLU A 137 -19.59 11.46 4.75
C GLU A 137 -18.80 12.04 5.94
N LEU A 138 -18.00 11.22 6.64
CA LEU A 138 -17.11 11.71 7.68
C LEU A 138 -16.11 12.74 7.11
N LEU A 139 -15.51 12.47 5.95
CA LEU A 139 -14.56 13.38 5.29
C LEU A 139 -15.22 14.70 4.88
N LYS A 140 -16.48 14.70 4.45
CA LYS A 140 -17.24 15.95 4.18
C LYS A 140 -17.35 16.78 5.44
N SER A 141 -17.74 16.15 6.56
CA SER A 141 -17.86 16.82 7.87
C SER A 141 -16.51 17.39 8.33
N MET A 142 -15.45 16.59 8.28
CA MET A 142 -14.11 16.99 8.75
C MET A 142 -13.48 18.11 7.89
N THR A 143 -13.69 18.07 6.57
CA THR A 143 -13.08 19.04 5.65
C THR A 143 -13.94 20.26 5.34
N GLY A 144 -15.23 20.22 5.70
CA GLY A 144 -16.22 21.24 5.33
C GLY A 144 -16.48 21.35 3.83
N LYS A 145 -16.09 20.35 3.03
CA LYS A 145 -16.22 20.35 1.57
C LYS A 145 -17.32 19.39 1.14
N ALA A 146 -18.14 19.82 0.18
CA ALA A 146 -19.18 18.98 -0.40
C ALA A 146 -18.59 17.76 -1.13
N GLU A 147 -17.44 17.92 -1.77
CA GLU A 147 -16.73 16.85 -2.48
C GLU A 147 -15.25 16.84 -2.05
N PRO A 148 -14.91 16.16 -0.94
CA PRO A 148 -13.53 16.00 -0.51
C PRO A 148 -12.76 15.15 -1.54
N LYS A 149 -11.63 15.68 -2.02
CA LYS A 149 -10.71 14.94 -2.88
C LYS A 149 -9.79 14.09 -2.01
N VAL A 150 -9.59 12.83 -2.40
CA VAL A 150 -8.76 11.86 -1.69
C VAL A 150 -7.64 11.39 -2.61
N VAL A 151 -6.42 11.32 -2.07
CA VAL A 151 -5.28 10.63 -2.67
C VAL A 151 -5.00 9.39 -1.83
N TYR A 152 -5.00 8.22 -2.46
CA TYR A 152 -4.82 6.94 -1.79
C TYR A 152 -3.54 6.25 -2.22
N PHE A 153 -2.71 5.90 -1.24
CA PHE A 153 -1.46 5.19 -1.43
C PHE A 153 -1.69 3.70 -1.14
N GLY A 154 -1.22 2.82 -2.01
CA GLY A 154 -1.33 1.38 -1.82
C GLY A 154 -0.44 0.59 -2.77
N ASP A 155 -0.22 -0.66 -2.44
CA ASP A 155 0.69 -1.59 -3.11
C ASP A 155 -0.06 -2.70 -3.85
N SER A 156 -1.36 -2.89 -3.58
CA SER A 156 -2.14 -3.95 -4.20
C SER A 156 -3.00 -3.44 -5.35
N MET A 157 -2.70 -3.89 -6.57
CA MET A 157 -3.57 -3.60 -7.72
C MET A 157 -5.03 -4.04 -7.48
N ARG A 158 -5.23 -5.21 -6.86
CA ARG A 158 -6.54 -5.82 -6.64
C ARG A 158 -7.28 -5.22 -5.45
N SER A 159 -6.58 -5.01 -4.32
CA SER A 159 -7.23 -4.60 -3.08
C SER A 159 -7.29 -3.08 -2.92
N ASP A 160 -6.38 -2.36 -3.56
CA ASP A 160 -6.19 -0.92 -3.36
C ASP A 160 -6.47 -0.11 -4.62
N MET A 161 -5.66 -0.26 -5.67
CA MET A 161 -5.70 0.66 -6.81
C MET A 161 -7.00 0.54 -7.60
N PHE A 162 -7.33 -0.65 -8.09
CA PHE A 162 -8.56 -0.87 -8.87
C PHE A 162 -9.80 -0.42 -8.09
N PRO A 163 -10.03 -0.83 -6.82
CA PRO A 163 -11.21 -0.44 -6.08
C PRO A 163 -11.27 1.05 -5.71
N ALA A 164 -10.16 1.65 -5.27
CA ALA A 164 -10.12 3.07 -4.88
C ALA A 164 -10.39 3.98 -6.08
N SER A 165 -9.80 3.67 -7.23
CA SER A 165 -10.04 4.39 -8.48
C SER A 165 -11.45 4.14 -9.04
N SER A 166 -11.90 2.88 -9.06
CA SER A 166 -13.16 2.51 -9.73
C SER A 166 -14.40 2.86 -8.92
N TYR A 167 -14.41 2.58 -7.61
CA TYR A 167 -15.58 2.81 -6.75
C TYR A 167 -15.48 4.15 -6.01
N GLY A 168 -14.33 4.45 -5.41
CA GLY A 168 -14.12 5.68 -4.64
C GLY A 168 -13.88 6.92 -5.50
N LYS A 169 -13.48 6.75 -6.77
CA LYS A 169 -13.03 7.84 -7.66
C LYS A 169 -11.88 8.65 -7.05
N TRP A 170 -11.03 7.98 -6.27
CA TRP A 170 -9.87 8.60 -5.64
C TRP A 170 -8.70 8.69 -6.62
N GLU A 171 -7.85 9.68 -6.43
CA GLU A 171 -6.54 9.71 -7.07
C GLU A 171 -5.66 8.66 -6.39
N THR A 172 -4.94 7.85 -7.14
CA THR A 172 -4.23 6.69 -6.61
C THR A 172 -2.73 6.79 -6.87
N VAL A 173 -1.93 6.54 -5.84
CA VAL A 173 -0.48 6.44 -5.95
C VAL A 173 -0.09 5.00 -5.64
N MET A 174 0.36 4.30 -6.68
CA MET A 174 0.80 2.91 -6.54
C MET A 174 2.24 2.88 -6.03
N ILE A 175 2.46 2.15 -4.94
CA ILE A 175 3.81 1.83 -4.46
C ILE A 175 4.25 0.54 -5.17
N VAL A 176 5.34 0.61 -5.94
CA VAL A 176 5.85 -0.48 -6.79
C VAL A 176 7.33 -0.67 -6.51
N GLU A 177 7.65 -1.54 -5.55
CA GLU A 177 9.03 -1.81 -5.15
C GLU A 177 9.88 -2.35 -6.31
N GLU A 178 9.27 -3.06 -7.26
CA GLU A 178 9.94 -3.60 -8.46
C GLU A 178 10.58 -2.52 -9.34
N LEU A 179 10.22 -1.24 -9.18
CA LEU A 179 10.92 -0.12 -9.81
C LEU A 179 12.39 -0.07 -9.40
N GLU A 180 12.74 -0.47 -8.17
CA GLU A 180 14.11 -0.45 -7.67
C GLU A 180 15.04 -1.38 -8.45
N GLY A 181 14.54 -2.54 -8.88
CA GLY A 181 15.27 -3.46 -9.76
C GLY A 181 15.47 -2.96 -11.18
N GLU A 182 14.67 -1.98 -11.60
CA GLU A 182 14.65 -1.40 -12.95
C GLU A 182 15.47 -0.10 -13.03
N GLY A 183 16.47 0.03 -12.15
CA GLY A 183 17.38 1.18 -12.14
C GLY A 183 16.74 2.48 -11.62
N VAL A 184 15.63 2.39 -10.89
CA VAL A 184 15.05 3.51 -10.14
C VAL A 184 15.60 3.46 -8.72
N LEU A 185 16.61 4.27 -8.41
CA LEU A 185 17.16 4.25 -7.06
C LEU A 185 16.13 4.71 -6.03
N ALA A 186 15.95 3.94 -4.96
CA ALA A 186 15.41 4.47 -3.71
C ALA A 186 16.32 5.62 -3.26
N SER A 187 15.73 6.71 -2.77
CA SER A 187 16.47 7.90 -2.30
C SER A 187 17.67 7.51 -1.42
N ASP A 188 18.80 8.21 -1.56
CA ASP A 188 20.09 7.90 -0.91
C ASP A 188 20.08 7.85 0.64
N ALA A 189 18.96 8.20 1.28
CA ALA A 189 18.76 8.09 2.74
C ALA A 189 18.86 6.64 3.27
N ALA A 190 18.65 5.61 2.44
CA ALA A 190 18.76 4.21 2.85
C ALA A 190 20.22 3.70 2.95
N LYS A 191 21.20 4.40 2.36
CA LYS A 191 22.61 3.97 2.37
C LYS A 191 23.39 4.40 3.60
N SER A 192 22.88 5.37 4.39
CA SER A 192 23.64 5.99 5.48
C SER A 192 23.52 5.29 6.85
N GLN A 193 22.80 4.18 6.98
CA GLN A 193 22.67 3.48 8.27
C GLN A 193 23.55 2.24 8.45
N ASP A 194 24.30 1.81 7.42
CA ASP A 194 25.22 0.67 7.52
C ASP A 194 26.64 1.03 8.01
N THR A 195 26.85 2.26 8.47
CA THR A 195 28.16 2.71 9.02
C THR A 195 28.08 3.04 10.50
N GLN A 196 27.71 2.06 11.32
CA GLN A 196 28.21 2.00 12.69
C GLN A 196 28.99 0.70 12.88
N ALA A 197 30.31 0.85 12.91
CA ALA A 197 31.25 -0.20 13.25
C ALA A 197 31.08 -0.57 14.73
N GLU A 198 30.49 -1.72 15.01
CA GLU A 198 30.59 -2.41 16.31
C GLU A 198 31.53 -3.62 16.24
N PRO A 199 32.18 -4.00 17.36
CA PRO A 199 33.40 -4.79 17.35
C PRO A 199 33.19 -6.24 16.89
N LEU A 200 34.11 -6.71 16.05
CA LEU A 200 34.28 -8.11 15.65
C LEU A 200 34.50 -9.00 16.86
N GLU A 201 33.45 -9.52 17.51
CA GLU A 201 33.58 -10.70 18.38
C GLU A 201 32.20 -11.27 18.80
N LYS A 202 31.41 -11.70 17.81
CA LYS A 202 30.45 -12.83 17.88
C LYS A 202 29.65 -12.92 16.56
N LYS A 203 30.35 -13.16 15.45
CA LYS A 203 29.69 -13.67 14.23
C LYS A 203 29.23 -15.10 14.51
N GLY A 204 27.97 -15.24 14.92
CA GLY A 204 27.25 -16.50 14.76
C GLY A 204 27.24 -16.86 13.27
N LYS A 205 27.55 -18.11 12.95
CA LYS A 205 27.60 -18.67 11.60
C LYS A 205 26.20 -18.72 10.97
N PHE A 206 25.64 -17.58 10.60
CA PHE A 206 24.66 -17.49 9.53
C PHE A 206 25.25 -16.55 8.50
N GLU A 207 25.66 -17.19 7.41
CA GLU A 207 26.27 -16.58 6.25
C GLU A 207 25.42 -15.43 5.75
N ASP A 208 26.11 -14.31 5.52
CA ASP A 208 25.87 -13.34 4.46
C ASP A 208 25.81 -14.07 3.11
N GLN A 209 24.73 -14.83 2.89
CA GLN A 209 24.38 -15.35 1.57
C GLN A 209 23.86 -14.16 0.81
N GLY A 210 24.62 -13.69 -0.18
CA GLY A 210 24.29 -12.55 -1.04
C GLY A 210 22.90 -12.62 -1.67
N MET A 211 21.88 -12.31 -0.87
CA MET A 211 20.53 -12.05 -1.31
C MET A 211 20.64 -10.79 -2.15
N LYS A 212 20.34 -10.92 -3.44
CA LYS A 212 20.08 -9.76 -4.29
C LYS A 212 19.06 -8.88 -3.59
N THR A 213 19.10 -7.57 -3.83
CA THR A 213 18.03 -6.67 -3.41
C THR A 213 16.67 -7.32 -3.72
N PRO A 214 15.71 -7.33 -2.79
CA PRO A 214 14.45 -8.08 -2.95
C PRO A 214 13.74 -7.80 -4.28
N SER A 215 13.90 -6.59 -4.79
CA SER A 215 13.27 -6.05 -5.98
C SER A 215 14.09 -6.25 -7.27
N ALA A 216 15.21 -6.98 -7.26
CA ALA A 216 16.00 -7.24 -8.45
C ALA A 216 15.23 -8.01 -9.54
N VAL A 217 15.44 -7.62 -10.81
CA VAL A 217 14.77 -8.25 -11.97
C VAL A 217 15.02 -9.76 -12.00
N SER A 218 13.93 -10.51 -12.23
CA SER A 218 13.97 -11.97 -12.25
C SER A 218 14.71 -12.49 -13.48
N LYS A 219 15.66 -13.41 -13.25
CA LYS A 219 16.31 -14.14 -14.36
C LYS A 219 15.37 -15.16 -15.03
N GLN A 220 14.34 -15.62 -14.31
CA GLN A 220 13.40 -16.62 -14.80
C GLN A 220 12.19 -15.99 -15.50
N TRP A 221 11.65 -14.92 -14.92
CA TRP A 221 10.40 -14.30 -15.36
C TRP A 221 10.61 -12.96 -16.09
N GLY A 222 11.84 -12.46 -16.13
CA GLY A 222 12.15 -11.17 -16.76
C GLY A 222 11.63 -9.99 -15.95
N SER A 223 11.30 -8.92 -16.68
CA SER A 223 10.84 -7.65 -16.12
C SER A 223 9.39 -7.74 -15.65
N TYR A 224 9.08 -7.02 -14.58
CA TYR A 224 7.71 -6.83 -14.14
C TYR A 224 6.90 -5.93 -15.12
N PHE A 225 7.57 -5.08 -15.91
CA PHE A 225 6.95 -4.03 -16.71
C PHE A 225 6.84 -4.35 -18.20
N THR A 226 7.79 -5.10 -18.75
CA THR A 226 7.79 -5.47 -20.17
C THR A 226 8.09 -6.95 -20.37
N ASP A 227 7.55 -7.53 -21.42
CA ASP A 227 7.83 -8.90 -21.86
C ASP A 227 8.16 -8.93 -23.36
N VAL A 228 8.77 -10.02 -23.83
CA VAL A 228 9.12 -10.22 -25.23
C VAL A 228 8.27 -11.34 -25.81
N TYR A 229 7.37 -10.97 -26.72
CA TYR A 229 6.53 -11.94 -27.41
C TYR A 229 7.21 -12.43 -28.69
N ARG A 230 7.43 -13.75 -28.78
CA ARG A 230 7.89 -14.44 -29.99
C ARG A 230 6.69 -14.98 -30.77
N SER A 231 6.47 -14.47 -31.98
CA SER A 231 5.44 -15.01 -32.86
C SER A 231 5.85 -16.39 -33.36
N GLY A 232 4.96 -17.37 -33.27
CA GLY A 232 5.26 -18.77 -33.56
C GLY A 232 5.84 -18.98 -34.97
N GLY A 233 7.15 -19.20 -35.05
CA GLY A 233 7.88 -19.56 -36.26
C GLY A 233 8.78 -18.48 -36.87
N GLY A 234 8.79 -17.25 -36.34
CA GLY A 234 9.68 -16.16 -36.78
C GLY A 234 10.74 -15.81 -35.73
N GLU A 235 11.91 -15.32 -36.17
CA GLU A 235 12.96 -14.78 -35.29
C GLU A 235 12.61 -13.37 -34.73
N GLU A 236 11.47 -12.79 -35.12
CA GLU A 236 11.06 -11.45 -34.68
C GLU A 236 10.50 -11.46 -33.25
N GLU A 237 11.28 -10.86 -32.36
CA GLU A 237 10.92 -10.56 -30.98
C GLU A 237 10.23 -9.20 -30.89
N THR A 238 8.97 -9.17 -30.45
CA THR A 238 8.23 -7.91 -30.26
C THR A 238 8.11 -7.61 -28.77
N PRO A 239 8.66 -6.48 -28.28
CA PRO A 239 8.50 -6.10 -26.90
C PRO A 239 7.07 -5.61 -26.65
N LYS A 240 6.51 -5.99 -25.50
CA LYS A 240 5.14 -5.67 -25.08
C LYS A 240 5.15 -5.25 -23.62
N ILE A 241 4.21 -4.39 -23.24
CA ILE A 241 3.92 -4.13 -21.82
C ILE A 241 3.29 -5.37 -21.19
N THR A 242 3.69 -5.68 -19.95
CA THR A 242 3.05 -6.74 -19.18
C THR A 242 1.64 -6.35 -18.76
N TRP A 243 0.86 -7.34 -18.32
CA TRP A 243 -0.43 -7.10 -17.70
C TRP A 243 -0.31 -6.22 -16.44
N CYS A 244 0.75 -6.39 -15.66
CA CYS A 244 1.02 -5.58 -14.46
C CYS A 244 1.22 -4.10 -14.83
N CYS A 245 2.09 -3.83 -15.80
CA CYS A 245 2.35 -2.48 -16.32
C CYS A 245 1.08 -1.82 -16.88
N HIS A 246 0.34 -2.55 -17.70
CA HIS A 246 -0.95 -2.09 -18.22
C HIS A 246 -1.93 -1.73 -17.09
N SER A 247 -1.99 -2.58 -16.05
CA SER A 247 -2.88 -2.35 -14.91
C SER A 247 -2.46 -1.11 -14.12
N ILE A 248 -1.15 -0.90 -13.89
CA ILE A 248 -0.62 0.32 -13.24
C ILE A 248 -1.07 1.56 -14.01
N HIS A 249 -0.86 1.59 -15.33
CA HIS A 249 -1.25 2.73 -16.19
C HIS A 249 -2.75 3.01 -16.18
N THR A 250 -3.57 1.97 -15.97
CA THR A 250 -5.03 2.08 -16.03
C THR A 250 -5.64 2.55 -14.72
N TYR A 251 -5.13 2.08 -13.58
CA TYR A 251 -5.77 2.27 -12.27
C TYR A 251 -4.98 3.16 -11.30
N SER A 252 -3.81 3.65 -11.70
CA SER A 252 -2.96 4.53 -10.89
C SER A 252 -2.85 5.91 -11.52
N THR A 253 -2.81 6.96 -10.71
CA THR A 253 -2.47 8.32 -11.18
C THR A 253 -0.95 8.46 -11.35
N VAL A 254 -0.18 7.94 -10.38
CA VAL A 254 1.28 7.97 -10.33
C VAL A 254 1.78 6.64 -9.74
N ALA A 255 3.00 6.21 -10.11
CA ALA A 255 3.70 5.09 -9.50
C ALA A 255 5.06 5.54 -8.93
N ILE A 256 5.37 5.08 -7.71
CA ILE A 256 6.60 5.39 -6.98
C ILE A 256 7.20 4.12 -6.36
N PRO A 257 8.52 4.00 -6.17
CA PRO A 257 9.11 2.82 -5.54
C PRO A 257 8.77 2.71 -4.04
N SER A 258 8.73 3.85 -3.36
CA SER A 258 8.54 3.94 -1.91
C SER A 258 8.07 5.33 -1.50
N MET A 259 7.61 5.47 -0.26
CA MET A 259 7.19 6.77 0.29
C MET A 259 8.37 7.74 0.44
N GLU A 260 9.56 7.21 0.73
CA GLU A 260 10.82 7.96 0.82
C GLU A 260 11.10 8.76 -0.45
N SER A 261 10.73 8.22 -1.62
CA SER A 261 10.98 8.87 -2.91
C SER A 261 10.32 10.25 -3.03
N ILE A 262 9.23 10.51 -2.31
CA ILE A 262 8.47 11.76 -2.40
C ILE A 262 8.46 12.58 -1.10
N ALA A 263 8.98 12.03 -0.01
CA ALA A 263 8.84 12.62 1.32
C ALA A 263 9.50 14.01 1.45
N ASP A 264 10.62 14.23 0.73
CA ASP A 264 11.36 15.50 0.76
C ASP A 264 10.86 16.53 -0.27
N LEU A 265 9.82 16.19 -1.05
CA LEU A 265 9.27 17.12 -2.03
C LEU A 265 8.34 18.15 -1.38
N PRO A 266 8.26 19.37 -1.93
CA PRO A 266 7.25 20.35 -1.53
C PRO A 266 5.84 19.77 -1.64
N LEU A 267 4.95 20.13 -0.70
CA LEU A 267 3.56 19.65 -0.69
C LEU A 267 2.73 20.05 -1.93
N ASP A 268 3.17 21.08 -2.66
CA ASP A 268 2.57 21.56 -3.90
C ASP A 268 3.31 21.07 -5.16
N TYR A 269 4.22 20.12 -5.02
CA TYR A 269 4.90 19.48 -6.13
C TYR A 269 3.90 18.84 -7.10
N LYS A 270 4.13 19.02 -8.40
CA LYS A 270 3.24 18.55 -9.46
C LYS A 270 3.84 17.33 -10.13
N PHE A 271 3.21 16.18 -9.92
CA PHE A 271 3.61 14.94 -10.57
C PHE A 271 3.08 14.84 -12.00
N PRO A 272 3.88 14.33 -12.95
CA PRO A 272 3.34 13.82 -14.19
C PRO A 272 2.42 12.64 -13.89
N ARG A 273 1.24 12.60 -14.52
CA ARG A 273 0.26 11.53 -14.35
C ARG A 273 0.26 10.55 -15.53
N PHE A 274 -0.10 9.31 -15.26
CA PHE A 274 -0.51 8.37 -16.32
C PHE A 274 -1.68 8.95 -17.12
N SER A 275 -1.64 8.75 -18.43
CA SER A 275 -2.66 9.22 -19.35
C SER A 275 -2.52 8.47 -20.69
N PRO A 276 -3.64 8.07 -21.33
CA PRO A 276 -3.61 7.44 -22.65
C PRO A 276 -2.98 8.32 -23.74
N ASP A 277 -3.02 9.65 -23.56
CA ASP A 277 -2.52 10.63 -24.54
C ASP A 277 -1.03 10.95 -24.35
N LYS A 278 -0.38 10.36 -23.36
CA LYS A 278 1.04 10.59 -23.03
C LYS A 278 1.86 9.32 -23.28
N PRO A 279 3.19 9.46 -23.48
CA PRO A 279 4.08 8.30 -23.56
C PRO A 279 3.89 7.39 -22.34
N CYS A 280 3.96 6.07 -22.55
CA CYS A 280 3.80 5.08 -21.48
C CYS A 280 4.87 5.17 -20.38
N THR A 281 5.94 5.92 -20.61
CA THR A 281 6.98 6.26 -19.62
C THR A 281 6.56 7.41 -18.69
N THR A 282 5.47 8.11 -18.96
CA THR A 282 4.97 9.19 -18.10
C THR A 282 4.17 8.61 -16.93
N GLY A 283 4.26 9.21 -15.74
CA GLY A 283 3.49 8.78 -14.56
C GLY A 283 4.31 8.01 -13.52
N TYR A 284 5.55 7.66 -13.87
CA TYR A 284 6.52 7.12 -12.94
C TYR A 284 7.35 8.25 -12.31
N TYR A 285 7.61 8.12 -11.01
CA TYR A 285 8.50 9.01 -10.28
C TYR A 285 9.45 8.19 -9.38
N PRO A 286 10.75 8.55 -9.27
CA PRO A 286 11.42 9.70 -9.89
C PRO A 286 11.71 9.54 -11.39
N ARG A 287 11.71 8.32 -11.91
CA ARG A 287 11.91 8.02 -13.34
C ARG A 287 11.22 6.72 -13.74
N PRO A 288 11.02 6.47 -15.05
CA PRO A 288 10.40 5.25 -15.55
C PRO A 288 11.32 4.03 -15.41
N PRO A 289 10.76 2.80 -15.40
CA PRO A 289 11.57 1.58 -15.36
C PRO A 289 12.43 1.44 -16.63
N GLU A 290 13.66 0.97 -16.45
CA GLU A 290 14.67 0.86 -17.52
C GLU A 290 14.22 -0.03 -18.68
N SER A 291 13.58 -1.17 -18.39
CA SER A 291 13.01 -2.04 -19.41
C SER A 291 11.97 -1.35 -20.31
N LEU A 292 11.14 -0.49 -19.73
CA LEU A 292 10.14 0.28 -20.45
C LEU A 292 10.79 1.38 -21.31
N LEU A 293 11.84 2.03 -20.81
CA LEU A 293 12.62 3.01 -21.58
C LEU A 293 13.24 2.34 -22.82
N ARG A 294 13.91 1.19 -22.66
CA ARG A 294 14.52 0.44 -23.77
C ARG A 294 13.49 -0.01 -24.80
N MET A 295 12.32 -0.47 -24.33
CA MET A 295 11.23 -0.81 -25.23
C MET A 295 10.80 0.40 -26.07
N CYS A 296 10.64 1.59 -25.46
CA CYS A 296 10.28 2.79 -26.20
C CYS A 296 11.35 3.22 -27.21
N GLU A 297 12.63 3.10 -26.87
CA GLU A 297 13.75 3.38 -27.78
C GLU A 297 13.77 2.43 -28.98
N SER A 298 13.43 1.15 -28.78
CA SER A 298 13.38 0.16 -29.87
C SER A 298 12.23 0.36 -30.87
N LEU A 299 11.25 1.20 -30.53
CA LEU A 299 10.07 1.49 -31.36
C LEU A 299 10.18 2.82 -32.14
N GLN A 300 11.28 3.56 -31.96
CA GLN A 300 11.58 4.83 -32.65
C GLN A 300 12.53 4.61 -33.82
#